data_AF-A0A7W5ERN4-F1
#
_entry.id   AF-A0A7W5ERN4-F1
#
_cell.length_a   1.000
_cell.length_b   1.000
_cell.length_c   1.000
_cell.angle_alpha   90.00
_cell.angle_beta   90.00
_cell.angle_gamma   90.00
#
_symmetry.space_group_name_H-M   'P 1'
#
loop_
_entity.id
_entity.type
_entity.pdbx_description
1 polymer ?
#
loop_
_entity_poly.entity_id
_entity_poly.type
_entity_poly.pdbx_seq_one_letter_code
_entity_poly.pdbx_strand_id
1 'polypeptide(L)'
;MYFYLIDEAERQAITFQGPDREARLVPPESTLVSAGYVIPPGSAVERMGVHGIDTDGEEFHGQPFTRTFVYGYDAGRLIFLEPMIALDYLRSRPDATLPVKTPAAYSIPGDYPGRYRVAYTPATDEYRVELLDLRPFPASPAKTL
;
A
#
# COMPACT_ATOMS: atom_id res chain seq x y z
N MET A 1 6.83 -4.90 3.31
CA MET A 1 6.61 -4.35 4.67
C MET A 1 5.22 -3.76 4.67
N TYR A 2 4.32 -4.28 5.49
CA TYR A 2 2.89 -3.95 5.43
C TYR A 2 2.45 -3.17 6.66
N PHE A 3 1.73 -2.07 6.44
CA PHE A 3 0.93 -1.39 7.45
C PHE A 3 -0.53 -1.80 7.24
N TYR A 4 -0.94 -2.89 7.89
CA TYR A 4 -2.32 -3.38 7.81
C TYR A 4 -3.27 -2.48 8.59
N LEU A 5 -4.45 -2.28 8.02
CA LEU A 5 -5.58 -1.54 8.59
C LEU A 5 -6.64 -2.49 9.18
N ILE A 6 -6.46 -3.78 8.95
CA ILE A 6 -7.29 -4.88 9.44
C ILE A 6 -6.55 -5.63 10.55
N ASP A 7 -7.29 -6.40 11.34
CA ASP A 7 -6.67 -7.24 12.38
C ASP A 7 -5.98 -8.48 11.79
N GLU A 8 -5.17 -9.14 12.62
CA GLU A 8 -4.41 -10.31 12.21
C GLU A 8 -5.31 -11.51 11.84
N ALA A 9 -6.47 -11.68 12.48
CA ALA A 9 -7.37 -12.78 12.18
C ALA A 9 -7.99 -12.62 10.79
N GLU A 10 -8.44 -11.41 10.46
CA GLU A 10 -8.95 -11.03 9.15
C GLU A 10 -7.88 -11.22 8.08
N ARG A 11 -6.66 -10.74 8.33
CA ARG A 11 -5.51 -10.92 7.43
C ARG A 11 -5.20 -12.39 7.17
N GLN A 12 -5.14 -13.23 8.22
CA GLN A 12 -4.84 -14.66 8.08
C GLN A 12 -5.93 -15.42 7.31
N ALA A 13 -7.17 -14.90 7.30
CA ALA A 13 -8.29 -15.47 6.56
C ALA A 13 -8.30 -15.10 5.06
N ILE A 14 -7.45 -14.17 4.60
CA ILE A 14 -7.36 -13.81 3.18
C ILE A 14 -6.81 -14.99 2.40
N THR A 15 -7.67 -15.60 1.58
CA THR A 15 -7.29 -16.67 0.65
C THR A 15 -7.88 -16.47 -0.74
N PHE A 16 -7.13 -16.82 -1.78
CA PHE A 16 -7.58 -16.76 -3.17
C PHE A 16 -7.83 -18.16 -3.73
N GLN A 17 -8.18 -19.11 -2.84
CA GLN A 17 -8.57 -20.47 -3.16
C GLN A 17 -10.03 -20.71 -2.77
N GLY A 18 -10.64 -21.73 -3.38
CA GLY A 18 -11.99 -22.17 -3.02
C GLY A 18 -13.11 -21.20 -3.44
N PRO A 19 -14.32 -21.39 -2.89
CA PRO A 19 -15.53 -20.69 -3.34
C PRO A 19 -15.51 -19.17 -3.08
N ASP A 20 -14.76 -18.71 -2.08
CA ASP A 20 -14.74 -17.29 -1.69
C ASP A 20 -13.78 -16.44 -2.55
N ARG A 21 -13.02 -17.08 -3.45
CA ARG A 21 -12.01 -16.42 -4.29
C ARG A 21 -12.59 -15.23 -5.06
N GLU A 22 -13.74 -15.41 -5.71
CA GLU A 22 -14.33 -14.36 -6.55
C GLU A 22 -14.77 -13.15 -5.71
N ALA A 23 -15.34 -13.40 -4.52
CA ALA A 23 -15.74 -12.33 -3.60
C ALA A 23 -14.54 -11.50 -3.12
N ARG A 24 -13.37 -12.13 -2.95
CA ARG A 24 -12.14 -11.45 -2.51
C ARG A 24 -11.43 -10.69 -3.63
N LEU A 25 -11.62 -11.10 -4.88
CA LEU A 25 -11.06 -10.45 -6.07
C LEU A 25 -11.92 -9.29 -6.59
N VAL A 26 -13.02 -8.95 -5.90
CA VAL A 26 -13.84 -7.79 -6.24
C VAL A 26 -12.96 -6.53 -6.30
N PRO A 27 -12.97 -5.79 -7.43
CA PRO A 27 -12.15 -4.60 -7.57
C PRO A 27 -12.66 -3.50 -6.62
N PRO A 28 -11.75 -2.67 -6.06
CA PRO A 28 -12.15 -1.54 -5.24
C PRO A 28 -12.86 -0.46 -6.08
N GLU A 29 -13.68 0.36 -5.40
CA GLU A 29 -14.23 1.57 -6.01
C GLU A 29 -13.10 2.52 -6.45
N SER A 30 -13.29 3.26 -7.54
CA SER A 30 -12.25 4.14 -8.09
C SER A 30 -11.78 5.23 -7.12
N THR A 31 -12.60 5.62 -6.15
CA THR A 31 -12.22 6.57 -5.09
C THR A 31 -11.15 6.01 -4.15
N LEU A 32 -11.04 4.69 -4.03
CA LEU A 32 -10.02 4.01 -3.22
C LEU A 32 -8.71 3.80 -3.99
N VAL A 33 -8.70 4.01 -5.31
CA VAL A 33 -7.52 3.83 -6.16
C VAL A 33 -6.90 5.18 -6.45
N SER A 34 -5.63 5.36 -6.07
CA SER A 34 -4.92 6.61 -6.31
C SER A 34 -4.68 6.86 -7.81
N ALA A 35 -4.58 8.12 -8.21
CA ALA A 35 -4.21 8.50 -9.57
C ALA A 35 -2.85 7.88 -9.98
N GLY A 36 -2.78 7.34 -11.20
CA GLY A 36 -1.61 6.63 -11.72
C GLY A 36 -1.49 5.18 -11.25
N TYR A 37 -2.38 4.70 -10.37
CA TYR A 37 -2.35 3.30 -9.93
C TYR A 37 -3.18 2.40 -10.82
N VAL A 38 -2.69 1.17 -11.00
CA VAL A 38 -3.44 0.07 -11.59
C VAL A 38 -3.41 -1.13 -10.65
N ILE A 39 -4.38 -2.03 -10.81
CA ILE A 39 -4.41 -3.32 -10.13
C ILE A 39 -4.14 -4.38 -11.19
N PRO A 40 -2.90 -4.90 -11.30
CA PRO A 40 -2.56 -5.87 -12.33
C PRO A 40 -3.32 -7.18 -12.12
N PRO A 41 -3.71 -7.87 -13.20
CA PRO A 41 -4.14 -9.26 -13.09
C PRO A 41 -3.07 -10.11 -12.41
N GLY A 42 -3.48 -10.98 -11.47
CA GLY A 42 -2.55 -11.87 -10.76
C GLY A 42 -1.78 -11.22 -9.61
N SER A 43 -2.10 -9.97 -9.23
CA SER A 43 -1.52 -9.27 -8.07
C SER A 43 -2.02 -9.76 -6.70
N ALA A 44 -2.85 -10.80 -6.68
CA ALA A 44 -3.43 -11.39 -5.48
C ALA A 44 -2.40 -12.30 -4.78
N VAL A 45 -2.15 -12.07 -3.49
CA VAL A 45 -1.22 -12.86 -2.68
C VAL A 45 -1.89 -13.27 -1.37
N GLU A 46 -1.85 -14.57 -1.08
CA GLU A 46 -2.41 -15.17 0.15
C GLU A 46 -1.97 -14.41 1.40
N ARG A 47 -2.90 -14.17 2.34
CA ARG A 47 -2.66 -13.46 3.61
C ARG A 47 -2.14 -12.03 3.48
N MET A 48 -2.24 -11.44 2.30
CA MET A 48 -1.81 -10.07 2.01
C MET A 48 -2.91 -9.29 1.31
N GLY A 49 -3.44 -9.82 0.21
CA GLY A 49 -4.47 -9.17 -0.60
C GLY A 49 -4.04 -8.97 -2.05
N VAL A 50 -4.81 -8.16 -2.75
CA VAL A 50 -4.58 -7.71 -4.13
C VAL A 50 -3.75 -6.43 -4.11
N HIS A 51 -2.68 -6.36 -4.91
CA HIS A 51 -1.73 -5.24 -4.89
C HIS A 51 -2.03 -4.24 -6.02
N GLY A 52 -2.25 -2.98 -5.66
CA GLY A 52 -2.26 -1.85 -6.57
C GLY A 52 -0.90 -1.16 -6.64
N ILE A 53 -0.42 -0.89 -7.85
CA ILE A 53 0.92 -0.36 -8.13
C ILE A 53 0.84 0.94 -8.91
N ASP A 54 1.77 1.86 -8.65
CA ASP A 54 1.92 3.13 -9.38
C ASP A 54 2.67 2.91 -10.70
N THR A 55 2.00 3.11 -11.84
CA THR A 55 2.63 2.92 -13.16
C THR A 55 3.51 4.09 -13.60
N ASP A 56 3.51 5.20 -12.86
CA ASP A 56 4.46 6.29 -13.10
C ASP A 56 5.85 6.01 -12.49
N GLY A 57 6.00 4.87 -11.80
CA GLY A 57 7.27 4.41 -11.24
C GLY A 57 8.35 4.23 -12.30
N GLU A 58 9.60 4.56 -11.95
CA GLU A 58 10.75 4.49 -12.85
C GLU A 58 10.96 3.08 -13.44
N GLU A 59 10.53 2.04 -12.73
CA GLU A 59 10.57 0.63 -13.18
C GLU A 59 9.72 0.36 -14.43
N PHE A 60 8.68 1.17 -14.66
CA PHE A 60 7.85 1.10 -15.86
C PHE A 60 8.39 1.97 -17.02
N HIS A 61 9.50 2.67 -16.77
CA HIS A 61 10.15 3.58 -17.71
C HIS A 61 11.61 3.18 -18.01
N GLY A 62 11.92 1.89 -17.89
CA GLY A 62 13.21 1.31 -18.29
C GLY A 62 14.33 1.47 -17.28
N GLN A 63 14.04 1.92 -16.06
CA GLN A 63 15.01 1.96 -14.96
C GLN A 63 14.87 0.74 -14.04
N PRO A 64 15.92 0.38 -13.28
CA PRO A 64 15.82 -0.65 -12.26
C PRO A 64 14.83 -0.27 -11.15
N PHE A 65 14.11 -1.27 -10.62
CA PHE A 65 13.26 -1.09 -9.44
C PHE A 65 14.10 -0.67 -8.22
N THR A 66 13.58 0.26 -7.44
CA THR A 66 14.26 0.83 -6.27
C THR A 66 13.30 1.01 -5.10
N ARG A 67 12.13 1.61 -5.35
CA ARG A 67 11.11 1.92 -4.35
C ARG A 67 9.78 2.20 -5.02
N THR A 68 8.69 1.80 -4.38
CA THR A 68 7.33 2.20 -4.74
C THR A 68 6.45 2.19 -3.49
N PHE A 69 5.30 2.86 -3.56
CA PHE A 69 4.28 2.80 -2.53
C PHE A 69 3.12 1.94 -3.08
N VAL A 70 2.66 0.98 -2.29
CA VAL A 70 1.66 0.00 -2.71
C VAL A 70 0.42 0.16 -1.84
N TYR A 71 -0.75 0.10 -2.48
CA TYR A 71 -2.03 -0.03 -1.81
C TYR A 71 -2.54 -1.46 -1.94
N GLY A 72 -3.02 -2.00 -0.84
CA GLY A 72 -3.53 -3.35 -0.75
C GLY A 72 -5.03 -3.45 -0.62
N TYR A 73 -5.63 -4.43 -1.28
CA TYR A 73 -7.08 -4.60 -1.30
C TYR A 73 -7.53 -6.04 -0.97
N ASP A 74 -8.69 -6.16 -0.33
CA ASP A 74 -9.41 -7.43 -0.16
C ASP A 74 -10.92 -7.17 -0.24
N ALA A 75 -11.61 -7.93 -1.09
CA ALA A 75 -13.05 -7.79 -1.33
C ALA A 75 -13.49 -6.33 -1.59
N GLY A 76 -12.73 -5.61 -2.43
CA GLY A 76 -12.99 -4.22 -2.79
C GLY A 76 -12.63 -3.16 -1.73
N ARG A 77 -12.11 -3.56 -0.56
CA ARG A 77 -11.68 -2.62 0.49
C ARG A 77 -10.18 -2.42 0.45
N LEU A 78 -9.70 -1.19 0.72
CA LEU A 78 -8.30 -0.88 0.95
C LEU A 78 -7.93 -1.31 2.38
N ILE A 79 -7.03 -2.28 2.52
CA ILE A 79 -6.70 -2.96 3.78
C ILE A 79 -5.25 -2.81 4.24
N PHE A 80 -4.33 -2.34 3.38
CA PHE A 80 -2.96 -2.07 3.80
C PHE A 80 -2.27 -0.99 2.95
N LEU A 81 -1.20 -0.45 3.51
CA LEU A 81 -0.22 0.42 2.87
C LEU A 81 1.16 -0.24 2.91
N GLU A 82 1.97 -0.09 1.87
CA GLU A 82 3.33 -0.65 1.84
C GLU A 82 4.33 0.26 1.10
N PRO A 83 5.34 0.81 1.81
CA PRO A 83 6.58 1.24 1.17
C PRO A 83 7.41 0.00 0.80
N MET A 84 7.34 -0.42 -0.46
CA MET A 84 8.15 -1.52 -0.98
C MET A 84 9.49 -0.97 -1.47
N ILE A 85 10.59 -1.51 -0.96
CA ILE A 85 11.93 -0.96 -1.19
C ILE A 85 12.88 -2.08 -1.60
N ALA A 86 13.63 -1.87 -2.68
CA ALA A 86 14.66 -2.78 -3.14
C ALA A 86 15.85 -2.81 -2.16
N LEU A 87 16.41 -3.99 -1.94
CA LEU A 87 17.59 -4.15 -1.08
C LEU A 87 18.79 -3.33 -1.58
N ASP A 88 19.01 -3.27 -2.90
CA ASP A 88 20.14 -2.52 -3.46
C ASP A 88 19.96 -1.00 -3.30
N TYR A 89 18.72 -0.50 -3.28
CA TYR A 89 18.45 0.89 -2.91
C TYR A 89 18.77 1.14 -1.45
N LEU A 90 18.44 0.23 -0.53
CA LEU A 90 18.87 0.36 0.87
C LEU A 90 20.40 0.37 0.99
N ARG A 91 21.10 -0.53 0.29
CA ARG A 91 22.57 -0.62 0.33
C ARG A 91 23.27 0.65 -0.14
N SER A 92 22.62 1.50 -0.94
CA SER A 92 23.16 2.82 -1.31
C SER A 92 23.11 3.84 -0.17
N ARG A 93 22.58 3.47 1.01
CA ARG A 93 22.43 4.31 2.21
C ARG A 93 21.68 5.62 1.92
N PRO A 94 20.44 5.53 1.39
CA PRO A 94 19.70 6.71 0.99
C PRO A 94 19.32 7.56 2.20
N ASP A 95 19.01 8.83 1.94
CA ASP A 95 18.18 9.66 2.81
C ASP A 95 17.21 10.43 1.92
N ALA A 96 16.03 9.86 1.71
CA ALA A 96 15.04 10.37 0.77
C ALA A 96 13.67 10.43 1.41
N THR A 97 12.98 11.57 1.22
CA THR A 97 11.58 11.76 1.64
C THR A 97 10.70 11.94 0.40
N LEU A 98 9.84 10.97 0.15
CA LEU A 98 9.04 10.83 -1.06
C LEU A 98 7.56 11.15 -0.78
N PRO A 99 6.83 11.72 -1.74
CA PRO A 99 5.38 11.91 -1.61
C PRO A 99 4.64 10.57 -1.69
N VAL A 100 3.51 10.48 -1.01
CA VAL A 100 2.53 9.40 -1.18
C VAL A 100 1.38 9.94 -2.04
N LYS A 101 1.05 9.27 -3.14
CA LYS A 101 -0.13 9.64 -3.95
C LYS A 101 -1.39 9.19 -3.23
N THR A 102 -2.13 10.14 -2.65
CA THR A 102 -3.29 9.88 -1.81
C THR A 102 -4.53 9.53 -2.65
N PRO A 103 -5.25 8.42 -2.39
CA PRO A 103 -6.56 8.16 -2.98
C PRO A 103 -7.61 9.17 -2.49
N ALA A 104 -8.74 9.26 -3.18
CA ALA A 104 -9.82 10.17 -2.78
C ALA A 104 -10.53 9.71 -1.49
N ALA A 105 -10.47 8.41 -1.17
CA ALA A 105 -11.04 7.82 0.02
C ALA A 105 -10.21 6.64 0.55
N TYR A 106 -10.43 6.29 1.81
CA TYR A 106 -9.96 5.07 2.45
C TYR A 106 -11.14 4.24 2.95
N SER A 107 -11.00 2.92 3.00
CA SER A 107 -12.06 2.04 3.49
C SER A 107 -12.24 2.09 5.00
N ILE A 108 -11.19 2.47 5.73
CA ILE A 108 -11.14 2.41 7.20
C ILE A 108 -10.78 3.81 7.72
N PRO A 109 -11.48 4.35 8.73
CA PRO A 109 -11.06 5.62 9.34
C PRO A 109 -9.68 5.47 10.00
N GLY A 110 -8.87 6.51 9.92
CA GLY A 110 -7.53 6.48 10.51
C GLY A 110 -6.66 7.64 10.04
N ASP A 111 -5.39 7.61 10.45
CA ASP A 111 -4.39 8.60 10.06
C ASP A 111 -3.50 8.04 8.94
N TYR A 112 -3.47 8.75 7.81
CA TYR A 112 -2.83 8.28 6.58
C TYR A 112 -1.67 9.17 6.14
N PRO A 113 -0.57 8.59 5.63
CA PRO A 113 0.62 9.35 5.26
C PRO A 113 0.43 10.18 3.99
N GLY A 114 0.91 11.42 4.03
CA GLY A 114 1.15 12.23 2.83
C GLY A 114 2.55 12.02 2.24
N ARG A 115 3.50 11.50 3.05
CA ARG A 115 4.89 11.26 2.66
C ARG A 115 5.44 10.03 3.37
N TYR A 116 6.53 9.48 2.84
CA TYR A 116 7.34 8.51 3.56
C TYR A 116 8.83 8.80 3.39
N ARG A 117 9.63 8.45 4.40
CA ARG A 117 11.09 8.60 4.36
C ARG A 117 11.76 7.23 4.39
N VAL A 118 12.81 7.07 3.60
CA VAL A 118 13.72 5.93 3.64
C VAL A 118 15.11 6.47 3.90
N ALA A 119 15.66 6.18 5.07
CA ALA A 119 16.91 6.77 5.51
C ALA A 119 17.83 5.77 6.22
N TYR A 120 19.11 5.79 5.89
CA TYR A 120 20.17 5.19 6.70
C TYR A 120 20.64 6.18 7.76
N THR A 121 20.78 5.73 9.01
CA THR A 121 21.25 6.53 10.14
C THR A 121 22.66 6.07 10.55
N PRO A 122 23.73 6.82 10.19
CA PRO A 122 25.10 6.40 10.49
C PRO A 122 25.41 6.28 11.98
N ALA A 123 24.73 7.07 12.82
CA ALA A 123 24.96 7.08 14.26
C ALA A 123 24.52 5.77 14.95
N THR A 124 23.53 5.08 14.39
CA THR A 124 22.98 3.83 14.95
C THR A 124 23.15 2.61 14.04
N ASP A 125 23.69 2.79 12.83
CA ASP A 125 23.80 1.77 11.79
C ASP A 125 22.44 1.13 11.42
N GLU A 126 21.39 1.94 11.38
CA GLU A 126 20.01 1.48 11.14
C GLU A 126 19.42 2.07 9.86
N TYR A 127 18.57 1.29 9.19
CA TYR A 127 17.65 1.82 8.18
C TYR A 127 16.30 2.12 8.82
N ARG A 128 15.77 3.32 8.59
CA ARG A 128 14.44 3.74 9.02
C ARG A 128 13.55 3.95 7.82
N VAL A 129 12.33 3.42 7.94
CA VAL A 129 11.26 3.73 7.02
C VAL A 129 10.11 4.32 7.82
N GLU A 130 9.80 5.58 7.54
CA GLU A 130 8.91 6.40 8.37
C GLU A 130 7.72 6.86 7.54
N LEU A 131 6.51 6.72 8.08
CA LEU A 131 5.31 7.34 7.53
C LEU A 131 5.17 8.74 8.12
N LEU A 132 5.06 9.74 7.26
CA LEU A 132 5.11 11.16 7.61
C LEU A 132 3.86 11.89 7.13
N ASP A 133 3.64 13.08 7.68
CA ASP A 133 2.49 13.94 7.36
C ASP A 133 1.16 13.21 7.48
N LEU A 134 0.98 12.49 8.59
CA LEU A 134 -0.23 11.74 8.88
C LEU A 134 -1.44 12.68 8.97
N ARG A 135 -2.48 12.41 8.18
CA ARG A 135 -3.72 13.19 8.15
C ARG A 135 -4.92 12.29 8.45
N PRO A 136 -5.87 12.76 9.28
CA PRO A 136 -7.05 11.99 9.59
C PRO A 136 -7.95 11.87 8.36
N PHE A 137 -8.40 10.66 8.08
CA PHE A 137 -9.51 10.37 7.18
C PHE A 137 -10.71 9.91 8.01
N PRO A 138 -11.84 10.62 7.95
CA PRO A 138 -13.00 10.30 8.76
C PRO A 138 -13.64 8.98 8.31
N ALA A 139 -14.41 8.37 9.21
CA ALA A 139 -15.31 7.29 8.80
C ALA A 139 -16.32 7.89 7.82
N SER A 140 -16.53 7.28 6.66
CA SER A 140 -17.70 7.61 5.84
C SER A 140 -18.95 7.44 6.71
N PRO A 141 -19.88 8.40 6.73
CA PRO A 141 -21.18 8.14 7.34
C PRO A 141 -21.77 6.91 6.65
N ALA A 142 -22.19 5.92 7.43
CA ALA A 142 -22.80 4.71 6.88
C ALA A 142 -23.89 5.13 5.89
N LYS A 143 -23.77 4.71 4.62
CA LYS A 143 -24.88 4.82 3.68
C LYS A 143 -26.04 4.06 4.31
N THR A 144 -27.07 4.79 4.75
CA THR A 144 -28.34 4.19 5.12
C THR A 144 -28.88 3.51 3.86
N LEU A 145 -29.00 2.19 3.90
CA LEU A 145 -29.70 1.41 2.89
C LEU A 145 -31.20 1.72 2.92
#